data_AF-A0A7J7K921-F1
#
_entry.id   AF-A0A7J7K921-F1
#
_cell.length_a   1.000
_cell.length_b   1.000
_cell.length_c   1.000
_cell.angle_alpha   90.00
_cell.angle_beta   90.00
_cell.angle_gamma   90.00
#
_symmetry.space_group_name_H-M   'P 1'
#
loop_
_entity.id
_entity.type
_entity.pdbx_description
1 polymer ?
#
loop_
_entity_poly.entity_id
_entity_poly.type
_entity_poly.pdbx_seq_one_letter_code
_entity_poly.pdbx_strand_id
1 'polypeptide(L)'
;MCCCIPEAHDSEISDVKWSSSGKIFATAGVDRKVKIWEVTASHTTQKKGMLTGANSGVMSLDYYSEVSAFYNRRIYANKEKK
;
A
#
# COMPACT_ATOMS: atom_id res chain seq x y z
N MET A 1 -14.64 -10.81 -12.28
CA MET A 1 -15.18 -10.65 -10.91
C MET A 1 -14.41 -9.51 -10.26
N CYS A 2 -15.06 -8.39 -9.94
CA CYS A 2 -14.42 -7.24 -9.29
C CYS A 2 -14.53 -7.45 -7.77
N CYS A 3 -13.40 -7.57 -7.06
CA CYS A 3 -13.38 -7.68 -5.61
C CYS A 3 -13.42 -6.26 -5.03
N CYS A 4 -14.58 -5.80 -4.57
CA CYS A 4 -14.70 -4.57 -3.81
C CYS A 4 -14.55 -4.87 -2.32
N ILE A 5 -13.81 -4.02 -1.61
CA ILE A 5 -13.66 -4.09 -0.16
C ILE A 5 -14.47 -2.94 0.42
N PRO A 6 -15.68 -3.21 0.95
CA PRO A 6 -16.45 -2.17 1.59
C PRO A 6 -15.67 -1.62 2.79
N GLU A 7 -15.73 -0.29 2.97
CA GLU A 7 -15.16 0.40 4.14
C GLU A 7 -13.64 0.17 4.31
N ALA A 8 -12.93 0.05 3.17
CA ALA A 8 -11.49 -0.06 3.17
C ALA A 8 -10.82 1.13 3.86
N HIS A 9 -11.32 2.36 3.70
CA HIS A 9 -10.85 3.56 4.42
C HIS A 9 -12.03 4.49 4.72
N ASP A 10 -11.90 5.31 5.76
CA ASP A 10 -12.92 6.29 6.15
C ASP A 10 -12.84 7.59 5.31
N SER A 11 -11.82 7.67 4.45
CA SER A 11 -11.51 8.80 3.57
C SER A 11 -10.82 8.30 2.30
N GLU A 12 -10.37 9.23 1.48
CA GLU A 12 -9.71 8.96 0.21
C GLU A 12 -8.48 8.07 0.39
N ILE A 13 -8.37 7.07 -0.49
CA ILE A 13 -7.20 6.21 -0.60
C ILE A 13 -6.19 6.94 -1.48
N SER A 14 -5.00 7.16 -0.94
CA SER A 14 -3.90 7.86 -1.62
C SER A 14 -3.01 6.91 -2.42
N ASP A 15 -2.82 5.68 -1.93
CA ASP A 15 -1.93 4.71 -2.56
C ASP A 15 -2.33 3.26 -2.23
N VAL A 16 -2.01 2.35 -3.15
CA VAL A 16 -2.22 0.91 -3.04
C VAL A 16 -1.00 0.19 -3.59
N LYS A 17 -0.41 -0.71 -2.78
CA LYS A 17 0.78 -1.49 -3.20
C LYS A 17 0.61 -2.96 -2.91
N TRP A 18 0.90 -3.78 -3.91
CA TRP A 18 0.94 -5.23 -3.79
C TRP A 18 2.34 -5.70 -3.40
N SER A 19 2.39 -6.75 -2.58
CA SER A 19 3.58 -7.57 -2.41
C SER A 19 3.94 -8.24 -3.74
N SER A 20 5.22 -8.50 -3.97
CA SER A 20 5.72 -9.27 -5.13
C SER A 20 5.08 -10.66 -5.25
N SER A 21 4.64 -11.23 -4.13
CA SER A 21 3.94 -12.53 -4.10
C SER A 21 2.50 -12.47 -4.61
N GLY A 22 1.90 -11.29 -4.72
CA GLY A 22 0.49 -11.10 -5.08
C GLY A 22 -0.52 -11.59 -4.02
N LYS A 23 -0.06 -12.11 -2.87
CA LYS A 23 -0.93 -12.61 -1.79
C LYS A 23 -1.35 -11.54 -0.81
N ILE A 24 -0.55 -10.47 -0.70
CA ILE A 24 -0.74 -9.40 0.27
C ILE A 24 -0.69 -8.07 -0.48
N PHE A 25 -1.53 -7.14 -0.07
CA PHE A 25 -1.42 -5.74 -0.49
C PHE A 25 -1.74 -4.81 0.67
N ALA A 26 -1.27 -3.58 0.56
CA ALA A 26 -1.50 -2.52 1.52
C ALA A 26 -2.22 -1.35 0.85
N THR A 27 -3.11 -0.70 1.60
CA THR A 27 -3.82 0.50 1.20
C THR A 27 -3.52 1.60 2.21
N ALA A 28 -3.25 2.81 1.72
CA ALA A 28 -3.02 4.00 2.54
C ALA A 28 -4.06 5.06 2.22
N GLY A 29 -4.45 5.83 3.23
CA GLY A 29 -5.44 6.88 3.06
C GLY A 29 -5.14 8.17 3.81
N VAL A 30 -5.90 9.20 3.44
CA VAL A 30 -5.96 10.49 4.12
C VAL A 30 -6.52 10.35 5.54
N ASP A 31 -7.23 9.24 5.82
CA ASP A 31 -7.67 8.82 7.16
C ASP A 31 -6.52 8.46 8.12
N ARG A 32 -5.26 8.64 7.67
CA ARG A 32 -4.02 8.43 8.45
C ARG A 32 -3.81 6.98 8.85
N LYS A 33 -4.42 6.07 8.10
CA LYS A 33 -4.37 4.65 8.35
C LYS A 33 -3.72 3.96 7.17
N VAL A 34 -2.97 2.90 7.47
CA VAL A 34 -2.55 1.93 6.47
C VAL A 34 -3.19 0.61 6.83
N LYS A 35 -3.96 0.01 5.93
CA LYS A 35 -4.56 -1.31 6.14
C LYS A 35 -3.82 -2.34 5.29
N ILE A 36 -3.57 -3.50 5.88
CA ILE A 36 -2.90 -4.63 5.22
C ILE A 36 -3.94 -5.71 4.98
N TRP A 37 -3.94 -6.23 3.76
CA TRP A 37 -4.92 -7.16 3.26
C TRP A 37 -4.23 -8.41 2.70
N GLU A 38 -4.80 -9.58 2.96
CA GLU A 38 -4.39 -10.83 2.33
C GLU A 38 -5.51 -11.35 1.44
N VAL A 39 -5.13 -11.82 0.25
CA VAL A 39 -6.02 -12.50 -0.69
C VAL A 39 -5.83 -14.00 -0.53
N THR A 40 -6.90 -14.68 -0.16
CA THR A 40 -6.92 -16.14 -0.01
C THR A 40 -7.01 -16.82 -1.38
N ALA A 41 -6.76 -18.13 -1.42
CA ALA A 41 -6.92 -18.94 -2.65
C ALA A 41 -8.36 -18.91 -3.19
N SER A 42 -9.36 -18.61 -2.35
CA SER A 42 -10.76 -18.42 -2.73
C SER A 42 -11.06 -17.02 -3.28
N HIS A 43 -10.02 -16.23 -3.62
CA HIS A 43 -10.13 -14.83 -4.05
C HIS A 43 -10.89 -13.93 -3.05
N THR A 44 -10.86 -14.30 -1.77
CA THR A 44 -11.47 -13.51 -0.70
C THR A 44 -10.40 -12.64 -0.06
N THR A 45 -10.73 -11.37 0.17
CA THR A 45 -9.81 -10.46 0.83
C THR A 45 -10.10 -10.40 2.33
N GLN A 46 -9.07 -10.56 3.15
CA GLN A 46 -9.15 -10.46 4.60
C GLN A 46 -8.19 -9.40 5.13
N LYS A 47 -8.65 -8.62 6.11
CA LYS A 47 -7.80 -7.63 6.80
C LYS A 47 -6.82 -8.37 7.72
N LYS A 48 -5.53 -8.30 7.39
CA LYS A 48 -4.42 -8.84 8.21
C LYS A 48 -4.08 -7.93 9.37
N GLY A 49 -4.16 -6.63 9.16
CA GLY A 49 -3.69 -5.68 10.13
C GLY A 49 -3.93 -4.23 9.73
N MET A 50 -3.51 -3.34 10.63
CA MET A 50 -3.69 -1.91 10.47
C MET A 50 -2.55 -1.19 11.18
N LEU A 51 -1.90 -0.28 10.47
CA LEU A 51 -0.88 0.60 11.02
C LEU A 51 -1.53 1.97 11.26
N THR A 52 -1.30 2.48 12.47
CA THR A 52 -1.77 3.78 12.94
C THR A 52 -0.62 4.53 13.58
N GLY A 53 -0.78 5.84 13.77
CA GLY A 53 0.25 6.72 14.33
C GLY A 53 0.80 7.76 13.35
N ALA A 54 0.32 7.79 12.10
CA ALA A 54 0.62 8.89 11.19
C ALA A 54 -0.05 10.18 11.68
N ASN A 55 0.73 11.26 11.79
CA ASN A 55 0.25 12.58 12.21
C ASN A 55 -0.48 13.35 11.09
N SER A 56 -0.42 12.85 9.85
CA SER A 56 -1.09 13.40 8.67
C SER A 56 -1.49 12.27 7.72
N GLY A 57 -2.18 12.60 6.62
CA GLY A 57 -2.55 11.65 5.59
C GLY A 57 -1.34 10.91 5.06
N VAL A 58 -1.45 9.58 4.96
CA VAL A 58 -0.36 8.77 4.39
C VAL A 58 -0.44 8.98 2.89
N MET A 59 0.61 9.49 2.26
CA MET A 59 0.56 9.89 0.84
C MET A 59 1.14 8.86 -0.12
N SER A 60 1.96 7.94 0.37
CA SER A 60 2.54 6.88 -0.45
C SER A 60 2.92 5.67 0.39
N LEU A 61 2.86 4.51 -0.24
CA LEU A 61 3.37 3.25 0.26
C LEU A 61 4.44 2.73 -0.68
N ASP A 62 5.41 2.03 -0.12
CA ASP A 62 6.38 1.27 -0.89
C ASP A 62 6.51 -0.13 -0.33
N TYR A 63 6.51 -1.12 -1.22
CA TYR A 63 6.79 -2.49 -0.85
C TYR A 63 8.26 -2.77 -1.15
N TYR A 64 9.03 -2.98 -0.08
CA TYR A 64 10.44 -3.29 -0.23
C TYR A 64 10.60 -4.68 -0.84
N SER A 65 11.07 -4.70 -2.08
CA SER A 65 11.76 -5.83 -2.68
C SER A 65 13.15 -5.35 -3.11
N GLU A 66 14.15 -6.22 -3.18
CA GLU A 66 15.49 -5.83 -3.65
C GLU A 66 15.41 -5.14 -5.03
N VAL A 67 14.50 -5.58 -5.89
CA VAL A 67 14.22 -4.95 -7.20
C VAL A 67 13.60 -3.56 -7.05
N SER A 68 12.65 -3.38 -6.12
CA SER A 68 12.08 -2.06 -5.78
C SER A 68 13.16 -1.10 -5.29
N ALA A 69 14.13 -1.57 -4.50
CA ALA A 69 15.20 -0.74 -3.96
C ALA A 69 16.06 -0.11 -5.07
N PHE A 70 16.40 -0.88 -6.11
CA PHE A 70 17.12 -0.35 -7.28
C PHE A 70 16.28 0.66 -8.08
N TYR A 71 14.99 0.38 -8.26
CA TYR A 71 14.08 1.28 -8.97
C TYR A 71 13.90 2.61 -8.22
N ASN A 72 13.60 2.55 -6.92
CA ASN A 72 13.41 3.72 -6.09
C ASN A 72 14.70 4.54 -5.97
N ARG A 73 15.86 3.90 -5.81
CA ARG A 73 17.16 4.60 -5.81
C ARG A 73 17.40 5.38 -7.10
N ARG A 74 16.95 4.89 -8.26
CA ARG A 74 17.04 5.62 -9.54
C ARG A 74 16.11 6.84 -9.61
N ILE A 75 14.88 6.73 -9.10
CA ILE A 75 13.91 7.84 -9.11
C ILE A 75 14.36 8.94 -8.14
N TYR A 76 14.75 8.59 -6.91
CA TYR A 76 15.18 9.56 -5.92
C TYR A 76 16.54 10.20 -6.27
N ALA A 77 17.49 9.43 -6.81
CA ALA A 77 18.77 9.99 -7.27
C ALA A 77 18.64 10.97 -8.44
N ASN A 78 17.55 10.92 -9.22
CA ASN A 78 17.30 11.87 -10.30
C ASN A 78 16.59 13.15 -9.85
N LYS A 79 15.99 13.18 -8.65
CA LYS A 79 15.36 14.40 -8.11
C LYS A 79 16.37 15.42 -7.57
N GLU A 80 17.56 14.99 -7.15
CA GLU A 80 18.60 15.88 -6.62
C GLU A 80 19.39 16.63 -7.70
N LYS A 81 19.12 16.37 -8.98
CA LYS A 81 19.81 17.01 -10.12
C LYS A 81 19.01 18.14 -10.77
N LYS A 82 18.02 18.72 -10.09
CA LYS A 82 17.21 19.83 -10.59
C LYS A 82 17.11 20.92 -9.54
#